data_AF-A0A8S1T2U6-F1
#
_entry.id   AF-A0A8S1T2U6-F1
#
_cell.length_a   1.000
_cell.length_b   1.000
_cell.length_c   1.000
_cell.angle_alpha   90.00
_cell.angle_beta   90.00
_cell.angle_gamma   90.00
#
_symmetry.space_group_name_H-M   'P 1'
#
loop_
_entity.id
_entity.type
_entity.pdbx_description
1 polymer ?
#
loop_
_entity_poly.entity_id
_entity_poly.type
_entity_poly.pdbx_seq_one_letter_code
_entity_poly.pdbx_strand_id
1 'polypeptide(L)'
;MAMREQPCPYRIIDDFGGAFSMGCFAGCIFYFLKGMSFAPKKERFFGGIQLLKRRAPILGGSFALWGGLFSITDCTLMHLRNQQDFINPIVAGAFTGGFLAIRAGTRIAVRNAIFGGIILGFIQLAEIGMLKMQMREEMKRMQQQQQQQMQEMQEMMAMQVQQPSKKQQPKVEKY
;
A
#
# COMPACT_ATOMS: atom_id res chain seq x y z
N MET A 1 1.08 3.37 8.05
CA MET A 1 2.48 2.92 7.88
C MET A 1 3.03 3.55 6.61
N ALA A 2 3.70 4.71 6.72
CA ALA A 2 4.40 5.32 5.61
C ALA A 2 5.71 4.54 5.40
N MET A 3 5.65 3.45 4.64
CA MET A 3 6.85 2.87 4.04
C MET A 3 7.47 4.01 3.22
N ARG A 4 8.71 4.42 3.53
CA ARG A 4 9.43 5.49 2.81
C ARG A 4 9.17 5.34 1.31
N GLU A 5 8.43 6.26 0.69
CA GLU A 5 8.36 6.30 -0.77
C GLU A 5 9.79 6.42 -1.27
N GLN A 6 10.31 5.35 -1.86
CA GLN A 6 11.61 5.41 -2.49
C GLN A 6 11.54 6.49 -3.57
N PRO A 7 12.47 7.46 -3.61
CA PRO A 7 12.46 8.46 -4.65
C PRO A 7 12.59 7.77 -6.02
N CYS A 8 11.82 8.25 -7.01
CA CYS A 8 12.05 7.88 -8.40
C CYS A 8 13.52 8.24 -8.74
N PRO A 9 14.34 7.33 -9.32
CA PRO A 9 13.95 6.14 -10.09
C PRO A 9 14.03 4.79 -9.34
N TYR A 10 14.50 4.75 -8.08
CA TYR A 10 14.73 3.48 -7.36
C TYR A 10 13.45 2.67 -7.19
N ARG A 11 12.32 3.35 -6.98
CA ARG A 11 10.98 2.76 -6.92
C ARG A 11 10.66 1.90 -8.15
N ILE A 12 11.03 2.35 -9.35
CA ILE A 12 10.74 1.62 -10.59
C ILE A 12 11.44 0.26 -10.60
N ILE A 13 12.71 0.23 -10.20
CA ILE A 13 13.51 -1.00 -10.16
C ILE A 13 12.96 -1.97 -9.12
N ASP A 14 12.58 -1.46 -7.95
CA ASP A 14 11.97 -2.25 -6.88
C ASP A 14 10.62 -2.84 -7.33
N ASP A 15 9.79 -2.05 -8.02
CA ASP A 15 8.50 -2.50 -8.54
C ASP A 15 8.65 -3.54 -9.67
N PHE A 16 9.64 -3.41 -10.55
CA PHE A 16 9.98 -4.45 -11.53
C PHE A 16 10.36 -5.77 -10.85
N GLY A 17 11.27 -5.70 -9.87
CA GLY A 17 11.77 -6.89 -9.16
C GLY A 17 10.70 -7.54 -8.28
N GLY A 18 9.93 -6.73 -7.56
CA GLY A 18 8.81 -7.16 -6.72
C GLY A 18 7.71 -7.82 -7.55
N ALA A 19 7.26 -7.17 -8.62
CA ALA A 19 6.22 -7.73 -9.49
C ALA A 19 6.71 -8.98 -10.24
N PHE A 20 7.96 -9.02 -10.69
CA PHE A 20 8.55 -10.23 -11.28
C PHE A 20 8.54 -11.40 -10.29
N SER A 21 8.99 -11.16 -9.05
CA SER A 21 9.07 -12.18 -8.01
C SER A 21 7.69 -12.70 -7.64
N MET A 22 6.70 -11.81 -7.47
CA MET A 22 5.31 -12.19 -7.23
C MET A 22 4.74 -13.04 -8.38
N GLY A 23 4.98 -12.62 -9.63
CA GLY A 23 4.51 -13.33 -10.82
C GLY A 23 5.17 -14.69 -11.00
N CYS A 24 6.47 -14.81 -10.71
CA CYS A 24 7.18 -16.09 -10.73
C CYS A 24 6.68 -17.02 -9.62
N PHE A 25 6.49 -16.52 -8.40
CA PHE A 25 5.99 -17.32 -7.29
C PHE A 25 4.58 -17.86 -7.58
N ALA A 26 3.65 -16.98 -7.98
CA ALA A 26 2.30 -17.37 -8.37
C ALA A 26 2.31 -18.31 -9.58
N GLY A 27 3.17 -18.04 -10.58
CA GLY A 27 3.32 -18.86 -11.76
C GLY A 27 3.87 -20.25 -11.46
N CYS A 28 4.84 -20.38 -10.56
CA CYS A 28 5.38 -21.66 -10.12
C CYS A 28 4.28 -22.53 -9.54
N ILE A 29 3.49 -22.00 -8.59
CA ILE A 29 2.40 -22.75 -7.96
C ILE A 29 1.33 -23.11 -8.99
N PHE A 30 0.84 -22.14 -9.75
CA PHE A 30 -0.27 -22.35 -10.68
C PHE A 30 0.10 -23.29 -11.83
N TYR A 31 1.26 -23.10 -12.48
CA TYR A 31 1.67 -23.94 -13.60
C TYR A 31 2.20 -25.30 -13.16
N PHE A 32 2.70 -25.46 -11.94
CA PHE A 32 3.04 -26.77 -11.40
C PHE A 32 1.79 -27.61 -11.18
N LEU A 33 0.78 -27.08 -10.47
CA LEU A 33 -0.50 -27.76 -10.25
C LEU A 33 -1.21 -28.06 -11.57
N LYS A 34 -1.26 -27.07 -12.47
CA LYS A 34 -1.83 -27.24 -13.80
C LYS A 34 -1.10 -28.32 -14.59
N GLY A 35 0.24 -28.31 -14.58
CA GLY A 35 1.05 -29.29 -15.30
C GLY A 35 0.88 -30.70 -14.75
N MET A 36 0.78 -30.88 -13.44
CA MET A 36 0.49 -32.18 -12.82
C MET A 36 -0.88 -32.74 -13.20
N SER A 37 -1.90 -31.87 -13.30
CA SER A 37 -3.26 -32.28 -13.67
C SER A 37 -3.40 -32.68 -15.14
N PHE A 38 -2.71 -31.99 -16.06
CA PHE A 38 -2.75 -32.29 -17.49
C PHE A 38 -1.78 -33.38 -17.93
N ALA A 39 -0.81 -33.76 -17.10
CA ALA A 39 0.20 -34.77 -17.44
C ALA A 39 -0.29 -36.22 -17.22
N PRO A 40 0.20 -37.19 -18.03
CA PRO A 40 -0.15 -38.59 -17.88
C PRO A 40 0.33 -39.13 -16.52
N LYS A 41 -0.40 -40.11 -15.95
CA LYS A 41 -0.30 -40.54 -14.54
C LYS A 41 1.13 -40.82 -14.05
N LYS A 42 2.01 -41.36 -14.90
CA LYS A 42 3.39 -41.73 -14.56
C LYS A 42 4.39 -40.57 -14.61
N GLU A 43 4.06 -39.49 -15.33
CA GLU A 43 4.95 -38.34 -15.57
C GLU A 43 4.38 -37.05 -14.97
N ARG A 44 3.45 -37.15 -13.99
CA ARG A 44 2.76 -35.97 -13.45
C ARG A 44 3.70 -34.94 -12.86
N PHE A 45 4.62 -35.41 -12.02
CA PHE A 45 5.60 -34.54 -11.36
C PHE A 45 6.54 -33.88 -12.37
N PHE A 46 7.06 -34.67 -13.33
CA PHE A 46 7.94 -34.17 -14.37
C PHE A 46 7.23 -33.20 -15.33
N GLY A 47 5.98 -33.50 -15.72
CA GLY A 47 5.12 -32.61 -16.51
C GLY A 47 4.79 -31.31 -15.79
N GLY A 48 4.58 -31.36 -14.47
CA GLY A 48 4.46 -30.17 -13.60
C GLY A 48 5.70 -29.29 -13.65
N ILE A 49 6.89 -29.89 -13.47
CA ILE A 49 8.17 -29.17 -13.52
C ILE A 49 8.46 -28.61 -14.91
N GLN A 50 8.18 -29.34 -15.97
CA GLN A 50 8.38 -28.84 -17.33
C GLN A 50 7.47 -27.66 -17.64
N LEU A 51 6.19 -27.72 -17.23
CA LEU A 51 5.25 -26.63 -17.48
C LEU A 51 5.59 -25.39 -16.65
N LEU A 52 5.93 -25.55 -15.37
CA LEU A 52 6.32 -24.41 -14.53
C LEU A 52 7.57 -23.73 -15.09
N LYS A 53 8.62 -24.49 -15.46
CA LYS A 53 9.88 -23.92 -15.97
C LYS A 53 9.67 -23.12 -17.26
N ARG A 54 8.75 -23.55 -18.12
CA ARG A 54 8.45 -22.86 -19.38
C ARG A 54 7.54 -21.65 -19.22
N ARG A 55 6.62 -21.65 -18.25
CA ARG A 55 5.53 -20.65 -18.18
C ARG A 55 5.63 -19.69 -16.99
N ALA A 56 6.18 -20.10 -15.86
CA ALA A 56 6.37 -19.23 -14.69
C ALA A 56 7.21 -17.96 -14.97
N PRO A 57 8.36 -18.01 -15.70
CA PRO A 57 9.11 -16.79 -16.00
C PRO A 57 8.39 -15.88 -17.00
N ILE A 58 7.57 -16.43 -17.91
CA ILE A 58 6.77 -15.64 -18.86
C ILE A 58 5.70 -14.85 -18.10
N LEU A 59 5.05 -15.49 -17.12
CA LEU A 59 4.09 -14.81 -16.25
C LEU A 59 4.78 -13.74 -15.39
N GLY A 60 5.92 -14.09 -14.78
CA GLY A 60 6.76 -13.15 -14.05
C GLY A 60 7.12 -11.91 -14.88
N GLY A 61 7.58 -12.10 -16.12
CA GLY A 61 7.88 -10.99 -17.03
C GLY A 61 6.66 -10.13 -17.38
N SER A 62 5.48 -10.74 -17.52
CA SER A 62 4.24 -9.98 -17.75
C SER A 62 3.86 -9.11 -16.56
N PHE A 63 4.00 -9.64 -15.33
CA PHE A 63 3.79 -8.87 -14.10
C PHE A 63 4.85 -7.77 -13.93
N ALA A 64 6.11 -8.06 -14.23
CA ALA A 64 7.20 -7.09 -14.18
C ALA A 64 6.93 -5.91 -15.11
N LEU A 65 6.52 -6.17 -16.36
CA LEU A 65 6.16 -5.12 -17.31
C LEU A 65 4.94 -4.32 -16.84
N TRP A 66 3.95 -4.98 -16.25
CA TRP A 66 2.77 -4.30 -15.72
C TRP A 66 3.13 -3.36 -14.55
N GLY A 67 3.82 -3.87 -13.53
CA GLY A 67 4.22 -3.09 -12.35
C GLY A 67 5.23 -2.00 -12.70
N GLY A 68 6.26 -2.33 -13.49
CA GLY A 68 7.27 -1.36 -13.89
C GLY A 68 6.73 -0.24 -14.78
N LEU A 69 5.84 -0.56 -15.74
CA LEU A 69 5.20 0.47 -16.57
C LEU A 69 4.29 1.37 -15.74
N PHE A 70 3.62 0.81 -14.73
CA PHE A 70 2.80 1.59 -13.80
C PHE A 70 3.65 2.59 -13.03
N SER A 71 4.74 2.14 -12.44
CA SER A 71 5.64 3.00 -11.67
C SER A 71 6.37 4.02 -12.55
N ILE A 72 6.74 3.67 -13.79
CA ILE A 72 7.30 4.64 -14.74
C ILE A 72 6.29 5.76 -15.03
N THR A 73 5.04 5.39 -15.29
CA THR A 73 3.98 6.36 -15.62
C THR A 73 3.64 7.23 -14.42
N ASP A 74 3.56 6.64 -13.23
CA ASP A 74 3.28 7.38 -11.99
C ASP A 74 4.43 8.35 -11.64
N CYS A 75 5.69 7.88 -11.70
CA CYS A 75 6.87 8.74 -11.53
C CYS A 75 6.95 9.88 -12.55
N THR A 76 6.60 9.64 -13.82
CA THR A 76 6.59 10.70 -14.84
C THR A 76 5.46 11.70 -14.61
N LEU A 77 4.27 11.26 -14.20
CA LEU A 77 3.17 12.16 -13.85
C LEU A 77 3.49 13.02 -12.62
N MET A 78 4.13 12.43 -11.60
CA MET A 78 4.62 13.17 -10.44
C MET A 78 5.64 14.24 -10.84
N HIS A 79 6.58 13.92 -11.74
CA HIS A 79 7.58 14.87 -12.21
C HIS A 79 6.98 16.01 -13.05
N LEU A 80 5.96 15.71 -13.87
CA LEU A 80 5.32 16.71 -14.71
C LEU A 80 4.39 17.64 -13.91
N ARG A 81 3.65 17.11 -12.93
CA ARG A 81 2.62 17.86 -12.20
C ARG A 81 3.11 18.41 -10.85
N ASN A 82 4.23 17.92 -10.32
CA ASN A 82 4.76 18.24 -8.98
C ASN A 82 3.73 18.06 -7.85
N GLN A 83 2.70 17.22 -8.05
CA GLN A 83 1.60 16.96 -7.12
C GLN A 83 1.39 15.45 -7.03
N GLN A 84 1.24 14.95 -5.80
CA GLN A 84 0.89 13.55 -5.51
C GLN A 84 -0.63 13.45 -5.31
N ASP A 85 -1.37 13.40 -6.41
CA ASP A 85 -2.83 13.28 -6.38
C ASP A 85 -3.28 11.82 -6.54
N PHE A 86 -4.43 11.49 -5.97
CA PHE A 86 -5.14 10.21 -6.18
C PHE A 86 -5.46 9.91 -7.66
N ILE A 87 -5.37 10.92 -8.53
CA ILE A 87 -5.60 10.81 -9.97
C ILE A 87 -4.39 10.17 -10.68
N ASN A 88 -3.17 10.37 -10.16
CA ASN A 88 -1.95 9.85 -10.79
C ASN A 88 -1.98 8.32 -10.95
N PRO A 89 -2.27 7.51 -9.91
CA PRO A 89 -2.35 6.06 -10.05
C PRO A 89 -3.52 5.60 -10.93
N ILE A 90 -4.63 6.35 -11.00
CA ILE A 90 -5.75 6.04 -11.91
C ILE A 90 -5.32 6.21 -13.37
N VAL A 91 -4.67 7.33 -13.68
CA VAL A 91 -4.17 7.63 -15.03
C VAL A 91 -3.03 6.69 -15.41
N ALA A 92 -2.10 6.41 -14.49
CA ALA A 92 -1.04 5.42 -14.69
C ALA A 92 -1.63 4.02 -14.94
N GLY A 93 -2.70 3.66 -14.24
CA GLY A 93 -3.46 2.43 -14.48
C GLY A 93 -4.12 2.35 -15.85
N ALA A 94 -4.76 3.44 -16.28
CA ALA A 94 -5.36 3.50 -17.60
C ALA A 94 -4.30 3.43 -18.70
N PHE A 95 -3.20 4.15 -18.54
CA PHE A 95 -2.09 4.16 -19.49
C PHE A 95 -1.44 2.78 -19.62
N THR A 96 -1.14 2.13 -18.49
CA THR A 96 -0.52 0.79 -18.50
C THR A 96 -1.41 -0.25 -19.16
N GLY A 97 -2.71 -0.28 -18.81
CA GLY A 97 -3.69 -1.18 -19.40
C GLY A 97 -3.83 -0.98 -20.91
N GLY A 98 -3.84 0.28 -21.36
CA GLY A 98 -3.89 0.61 -22.79
C GLY A 98 -2.61 0.24 -23.53
N PHE A 99 -1.45 0.63 -22.99
CA PHE A 99 -0.15 0.45 -23.62
C PHE A 99 0.23 -1.02 -23.79
N LEU A 100 0.01 -1.85 -22.76
CA LEU A 100 0.27 -3.30 -22.84
C LEU A 100 -0.60 -4.01 -23.89
N ALA A 101 -1.79 -3.46 -24.15
CA ALA A 101 -2.76 -4.00 -25.10
C ALA A 101 -2.69 -3.36 -26.49
N ILE A 102 -1.79 -2.39 -26.71
CA ILE A 102 -1.71 -1.64 -27.99
C ILE A 102 -1.49 -2.56 -29.19
N ARG A 103 -0.66 -3.60 -29.00
CA ARG A 103 -0.38 -4.63 -30.01
C ARG A 103 -1.58 -5.52 -30.36
N ALA A 104 -2.62 -5.56 -29.53
CA ALA A 104 -3.82 -6.34 -29.79
C ALA A 104 -4.87 -5.54 -30.59
N GLY A 105 -4.60 -4.27 -30.90
CA GLY A 105 -5.49 -3.37 -31.64
C GLY A 105 -6.12 -2.29 -30.76
N THR A 106 -6.44 -1.16 -31.38
CA THR A 106 -6.90 0.07 -30.69
C THR A 106 -8.15 -0.14 -29.84
N ARG A 107 -9.13 -0.90 -30.35
CA ARG A 107 -10.36 -1.23 -29.60
C ARG A 107 -10.08 -2.02 -28.33
N ILE A 108 -9.14 -2.96 -28.38
CA ILE A 108 -8.74 -3.78 -27.23
C ILE A 108 -7.91 -2.94 -26.25
N ALA A 109 -7.04 -2.06 -26.77
CA ALA A 109 -6.26 -1.12 -25.97
C ALA A 109 -7.17 -0.18 -25.15
N VAL A 110 -8.14 0.47 -25.78
CA VAL A 110 -9.09 1.36 -25.06
C VAL A 110 -9.87 0.61 -23.99
N ARG A 111 -10.35 -0.61 -24.30
CA ARG A 111 -11.08 -1.42 -23.31
C ARG A 111 -10.21 -1.77 -22.10
N ASN A 112 -8.95 -2.15 -22.32
CA ASN A 112 -8.02 -2.45 -21.22
C ASN A 112 -7.61 -1.18 -20.45
N ALA A 113 -7.50 -0.03 -21.11
CA ALA A 113 -7.25 1.24 -20.45
C ALA A 113 -8.40 1.62 -19.50
N ILE A 114 -9.65 1.52 -19.96
CA ILE A 114 -10.83 1.78 -19.12
C ILE A 114 -10.85 0.81 -17.93
N PHE A 115 -10.65 -0.48 -18.18
CA PHE A 115 -10.64 -1.49 -17.13
C PHE A 115 -9.53 -1.25 -16.09
N GLY A 116 -8.32 -0.92 -16.55
CA GLY A 116 -7.19 -0.57 -15.69
C GLY A 116 -7.45 0.66 -14.83
N GLY A 117 -8.02 1.71 -15.43
CA GLY A 117 -8.40 2.93 -14.70
C GLY A 117 -9.50 2.68 -13.67
N ILE A 118 -10.52 1.87 -13.99
CA ILE A 118 -11.59 1.53 -13.05
C ILE A 118 -11.05 0.74 -11.85
N ILE A 119 -10.23 -0.29 -12.09
CA ILE A 119 -9.67 -1.11 -11.00
C ILE A 119 -8.83 -0.26 -10.06
N LEU A 120 -7.92 0.54 -10.58
CA LEU A 120 -7.05 1.37 -9.74
C LEU A 120 -7.82 2.52 -9.09
N GLY A 121 -8.89 3.01 -9.71
CA GLY A 121 -9.85 3.91 -9.07
C GLY A 121 -10.51 3.31 -7.83
N PHE A 122 -10.92 2.04 -7.90
CA PHE A 122 -11.47 1.34 -6.73
C PHE A 122 -10.42 1.10 -5.64
N ILE A 123 -9.20 0.73 -6.02
CA ILE A 123 -8.10 0.55 -5.06
C ILE A 123 -7.81 1.86 -4.33
N GLN A 124 -7.69 2.96 -5.06
CA GLN A 124 -7.42 4.26 -4.47
C GLN A 124 -8.58 4.76 -3.57
N LEU A 125 -9.82 4.47 -3.96
CA LEU A 125 -11.00 4.77 -3.15
C LEU A 125 -10.99 3.98 -1.84
N ALA A 126 -10.64 2.69 -1.89
CA ALA A 126 -10.53 1.83 -0.71
C ALA A 126 -9.41 2.32 0.22
N GLU A 127 -8.26 2.71 -0.32
CA GLU A 127 -7.16 3.29 0.46
C GLU A 127 -7.57 4.55 1.22
N ILE A 128 -8.19 5.52 0.54
CA ILE A 128 -8.68 6.75 1.17
C ILE A 128 -9.74 6.43 2.23
N GLY A 129 -10.61 5.45 1.96
CA GLY A 129 -11.62 4.98 2.91
C GLY A 129 -11.00 4.43 4.19
N MET A 130 -10.03 3.52 4.07
CA MET A 130 -9.33 2.93 5.22
C MET A 130 -8.56 3.97 6.01
N LEU A 131 -7.86 4.88 5.33
CA LEU A 131 -7.07 5.93 5.98
C LEU A 131 -7.97 6.89 6.78
N LYS A 132 -9.16 7.23 6.25
CA LYS A 132 -10.17 8.01 6.98
C LYS A 132 -10.76 7.27 8.17
N MET A 133 -10.89 5.94 8.10
CA MET A 133 -11.38 5.14 9.23
C MET A 133 -10.34 5.07 10.34
N GLN A 134 -9.09 4.79 10.00
CA GLN A 134 -7.96 4.78 10.94
C GLN A 134 -7.78 6.14 11.63
N MET A 135 -7.79 7.24 10.86
CA MET A 135 -7.69 8.60 11.43
C MET A 135 -8.87 8.94 12.34
N ARG A 136 -10.09 8.46 12.03
CA ARG A 136 -11.26 8.63 12.92
C ARG A 136 -11.11 7.87 14.23
N GLU A 137 -10.50 6.69 14.21
CA GLU A 137 -10.21 5.92 15.42
C GLU A 137 -9.13 6.59 16.28
N GLU A 138 -8.04 7.03 15.66
CA GLU A 138 -6.96 7.75 16.36
C GLU A 138 -7.44 9.08 16.96
N MET A 139 -8.24 9.85 16.23
CA MET A 139 -8.80 11.12 16.72
C MET A 139 -9.70 10.91 17.95
N LYS A 140 -10.50 9.84 17.98
CA LYS A 140 -11.32 9.49 19.15
C LYS A 140 -10.44 9.14 20.37
N ARG A 141 -9.36 8.39 20.16
CA ARG A 141 -8.42 8.05 21.26
C ARG A 141 -7.70 9.30 21.78
N MET A 142 -7.26 10.19 20.89
CA MET A 142 -6.62 11.46 21.29
C MET A 142 -7.59 12.38 22.04
N GLN A 143 -8.86 12.48 21.62
CA GLN A 143 -9.86 13.26 22.37
C GLN A 143 -10.11 12.71 23.77
N GLN A 144 -10.19 11.38 23.93
CA GLN A 144 -10.35 10.75 25.23
C GLN A 144 -9.16 11.02 26.15
N GLN A 145 -7.93 10.92 25.62
CA GLN A 145 -6.71 11.25 26.38
C GLN A 145 -6.67 12.73 26.77
N GLN A 146 -7.01 13.65 25.87
CA GLN A 146 -7.09 15.07 26.19
C GLN A 146 -8.14 15.38 27.26
N GLN A 147 -9.30 14.72 27.21
CA GLN A 147 -10.34 14.88 28.23
C GLN A 147 -9.87 14.38 29.60
N GLN A 148 -9.20 13.23 29.65
CA GLN A 148 -8.62 12.70 30.90
C GLN A 148 -7.55 13.65 31.47
N GLN A 149 -6.62 14.12 30.63
CA GLN A 149 -5.58 15.07 31.05
C GLN A 149 -6.17 16.40 31.55
N MET A 150 -7.24 16.90 30.91
CA MET A 150 -7.92 18.12 31.35
C MET A 150 -8.61 17.94 32.71
N GLN A 151 -9.22 16.78 32.94
CA GLN A 151 -9.84 16.45 34.24
C GLN A 151 -8.79 16.34 35.35
N GLU A 152 -7.69 15.62 35.12
CA GLU A 152 -6.59 15.51 36.08
C GLU A 152 -5.97 16.89 36.40
N MET A 153 -5.80 17.75 35.39
CA MET A 153 -5.28 19.10 35.59
C MET A 153 -6.26 19.98 36.40
N GLN A 154 -7.57 19.88 36.13
CA GLN A 154 -8.59 20.57 36.93
C GLN A 154 -8.60 20.08 38.39
N GLU A 155 -8.44 18.78 38.62
CA GLU A 155 -8.37 18.21 39.97
C GLU A 155 -7.11 18.69 40.72
N MET A 156 -5.95 18.73 40.06
CA MET A 156 -4.73 19.31 40.63
C MET A 156 -4.89 20.80 40.96
N MET A 157 -5.52 21.59 40.07
CA MET A 157 -5.81 23.00 40.34
C MET A 157 -6.78 23.18 41.50
N ALA A 158 -7.82 22.34 41.61
CA ALA A 158 -8.75 22.37 42.74
C ALA A 158 -8.07 22.00 44.07
N MET A 159 -7.19 21.00 44.08
CA MET A 159 -6.37 20.65 45.25
C MET A 159 -5.40 21.79 45.65
N GLN A 160 -4.81 22.49 44.68
CA GLN A 160 -3.95 23.65 44.94
C GLN A 160 -4.74 24.84 45.52
N VAL A 161 -5.96 25.10 45.04
CA VAL A 161 -6.85 26.15 45.58
C VAL A 161 -7.29 25.83 47.02
N GLN A 162 -7.39 24.55 47.40
CA GLN A 162 -7.70 24.12 48.78
C GLN A 162 -6.47 24.07 49.72
N GLN A 163 -5.23 24.16 49.22
CA GLN A 163 -4.00 24.12 50.05
C GLN A 163 -3.28 25.47 50.33
N PRO A 164 -3.92 26.63 50.59
CA PRO A 164 -3.19 27.80 51.10
C PRO A 164 -3.19 27.97 52.65
N SER A 165 -3.58 26.98 53.47
CA SER A 165 -3.81 27.23 54.92
C SER A 165 -3.09 26.33 55.95
N LYS A 166 -2.39 25.25 55.58
CA LYS A 166 -1.73 24.39 56.61
C LYS A 166 -0.30 24.00 56.23
N LYS A 167 0.65 24.94 56.32
CA LYS A 167 2.08 24.66 56.53
C LYS A 167 2.91 25.93 56.78
N GLN A 168 2.60 26.65 57.86
CA GLN A 168 3.60 27.55 58.46
C GLN A 168 3.36 27.69 59.96
N GLN A 169 3.64 26.62 60.71
CA GLN A 169 4.03 26.77 62.11
C GLN A 169 5.56 26.76 62.14
N PRO A 170 6.24 27.88 62.43
CA PRO A 170 7.66 27.83 62.74
C PRO A 170 7.81 27.22 64.14
N LYS A 171 8.55 26.11 64.22
CA LYS A 171 9.18 25.65 65.47
C LYS A 171 10.08 26.78 65.97
N VAL A 172 9.69 27.45 67.06
CA VAL A 172 10.61 28.28 67.83
C VAL A 172 11.30 27.33 68.79
N GLU A 173 12.51 26.92 68.43
CA GLU A 173 13.43 26.22 69.32
C GLU A 173 14.67 27.10 69.50
N LYS A 174 14.93 27.48 70.75
CA LYS A 174 16.22 27.60 71.44
C LYS A 174 16.61 28.96 72.05
N TYR A 175 17.06 28.79 73.32
CA TYR A 175 17.86 29.60 74.24
C TYR A 175 17.21 30.78 74.96
#